data_AF-A0A937CBN3-F1
#
_entry.id   AF-A0A937CBN3-F1
#
_cell.length_a   1.000
_cell.length_b   1.000
_cell.length_c   1.000
_cell.angle_alpha   90.00
_cell.angle_beta   90.00
_cell.angle_gamma   90.00
#
_symmetry.space_group_name_H-M   'P 1'
#
loop_
_entity.id
_entity.type
_entity.pdbx_description
1 polymer ?
#
loop_
_entity_poly.entity_id
_entity_poly.type
_entity_poly.pdbx_seq_one_letter_code
_entity_poly.pdbx_strand_id
1 'polypeptide(L)'
;MLMKKATIILLGLFFCTGAFAQFNNQLCKPNEEIVFAFQVKNLKWVSVCKEIKGNYIVYRFGTKSKIEMQYPANLDSTSWQQFTFQGYMRGGGKQNAAMRFGYLNFYNNDIRYEVLDLWNSEDDKEECGVSVNLKTKTIGMKGNLKSRRGSLVELIYEDKIKKEPEN
;
A
#
# COMPACT_ATOMS: atom_id res chain seq x y z
N MET A 1 -21.91 36.52 -63.81
CA MET A 1 -21.28 36.82 -62.50
C MET A 1 -21.40 35.58 -61.63
N LEU A 2 -20.36 34.74 -61.61
CA LEU A 2 -20.29 33.49 -60.85
C LEU A 2 -20.04 33.82 -59.36
N MET A 3 -20.92 33.38 -58.46
CA MET A 3 -20.60 33.27 -57.03
C MET A 3 -20.51 31.78 -56.66
N LYS A 4 -19.28 31.27 -56.54
CA LYS A 4 -18.99 29.97 -55.94
C LYS A 4 -19.35 30.04 -54.45
N LYS A 5 -20.38 29.32 -54.02
CA LYS A 5 -20.68 29.16 -52.59
C LYS A 5 -19.66 28.19 -51.99
N ALA A 6 -18.85 28.71 -51.07
CA ALA A 6 -17.82 27.96 -50.37
C ALA A 6 -18.43 26.89 -49.46
N THR A 7 -17.95 25.67 -49.60
CA THR A 7 -18.23 24.53 -48.72
C THR A 7 -17.59 24.79 -47.36
N ILE A 8 -18.38 24.81 -46.29
CA ILE A 8 -17.88 24.74 -44.91
C ILE A 8 -18.11 23.30 -44.43
N ILE A 9 -17.06 22.48 -44.45
CA ILE A 9 -17.04 21.17 -43.81
C ILE A 9 -16.72 21.41 -42.34
N LEU A 10 -17.73 21.28 -41.47
CA LEU A 10 -17.57 21.36 -40.03
C LEU A 10 -17.00 20.03 -39.54
N LEU A 11 -15.67 19.93 -39.47
CA LEU A 11 -14.96 18.78 -38.93
C LEU A 11 -15.15 18.76 -37.40
N GLY A 12 -16.12 17.98 -36.93
CA GLY A 12 -16.38 17.79 -35.50
C GLY A 12 -15.16 17.14 -34.82
N LEU A 13 -14.39 17.94 -34.09
CA LEU A 13 -13.40 17.48 -33.12
C LEU A 13 -14.13 16.71 -32.01
N PHE A 14 -14.24 15.40 -32.20
CA PHE A 14 -14.57 14.47 -31.13
C PHE A 14 -13.39 14.49 -30.16
N PHE A 15 -13.40 15.44 -29.22
CA PHE A 15 -12.55 15.42 -28.03
C PHE A 15 -12.91 14.16 -27.27
N CYS A 16 -12.21 13.08 -27.60
CA CYS A 16 -12.13 11.91 -26.76
C CYS A 16 -11.41 12.38 -25.49
N THR A 17 -12.16 12.94 -24.54
CA THR A 17 -11.69 13.12 -23.18
C THR A 17 -11.55 11.71 -22.64
N GLY A 18 -10.41 11.08 -22.93
CA GLY A 18 -9.92 9.95 -22.20
C GLY A 18 -9.77 10.44 -20.77
N ALA A 19 -10.84 10.29 -19.98
CA ALA A 19 -10.72 10.25 -18.54
C ALA A 19 -9.75 9.09 -18.31
N PHE A 20 -8.48 9.43 -18.08
CA PHE A 20 -7.55 8.50 -17.49
C PHE A 20 -8.19 8.14 -16.16
N ALA A 21 -8.97 7.06 -16.15
CA ALA A 21 -9.32 6.38 -14.93
C ALA A 21 -7.96 6.08 -14.31
N GLN A 22 -7.60 6.86 -13.30
CA GLN A 22 -6.44 6.57 -12.48
C GLN A 22 -6.79 5.25 -11.82
N PHE A 23 -6.40 4.15 -12.47
CA PHE A 23 -6.67 2.82 -12.00
C PHE A 23 -6.02 2.76 -10.62
N ASN A 24 -6.84 2.82 -9.57
CA ASN A 24 -6.43 2.62 -8.20
C ASN A 24 -5.99 1.15 -8.10
N ASN A 25 -4.73 0.91 -8.50
CA ASN A 25 -4.10 -0.38 -8.53
C ASN A 25 -3.65 -0.69 -7.10
N GLN A 26 -4.58 -1.16 -6.27
CA GLN A 26 -4.37 -1.52 -4.86
C GLN A 26 -5.61 -2.31 -4.39
N LEU A 27 -5.55 -2.96 -3.23
CA LEU A 27 -6.59 -3.92 -2.80
C LEU A 27 -7.52 -3.42 -1.68
N CYS A 28 -7.39 -2.16 -1.27
CA CYS A 28 -8.34 -1.48 -0.39
C CYS A 28 -9.67 -1.22 -1.09
N LYS A 29 -10.76 -1.45 -0.37
CA LYS A 29 -12.15 -1.29 -0.81
C LYS A 29 -12.57 0.19 -0.74
N PRO A 30 -13.69 0.58 -1.38
CA PRO A 30 -14.14 1.97 -1.39
C PRO A 30 -14.40 2.60 -0.01
N ASN A 31 -14.72 1.80 1.00
CA ASN A 31 -14.93 2.24 2.39
C ASN A 31 -13.66 2.15 3.25
N GLU A 32 -12.49 2.04 2.63
CA GLU A 32 -11.21 1.89 3.31
C GLU A 32 -10.21 2.94 2.82
N GLU A 33 -9.33 3.33 3.72
CA GLU A 33 -8.17 4.17 3.45
C GLU A 33 -6.93 3.28 3.29
N ILE A 34 -6.03 3.71 2.40
CA ILE A 34 -4.73 3.06 2.23
C ILE A 34 -3.85 3.49 3.39
N VAL A 35 -3.48 2.52 4.25
CA VAL A 35 -2.39 2.72 5.21
C VAL A 35 -1.06 2.56 4.48
N PHE A 36 -0.92 1.44 3.77
CA PHE A 36 0.29 1.13 3.02
C PHE A 36 0.00 0.18 1.87
N ALA A 37 0.48 0.46 0.67
CA ALA A 37 0.34 -0.46 -0.45
C ALA A 37 1.53 -0.39 -1.41
N PHE A 38 1.87 -1.52 -2.03
CA PHE A 38 2.88 -1.61 -3.07
C PHE A 38 2.66 -2.86 -3.91
N GLN A 39 3.21 -2.84 -5.12
CA GLN A 39 3.22 -3.95 -6.05
C GLN A 39 4.48 -4.79 -5.87
N VAL A 40 4.35 -6.11 -5.94
CA VAL A 40 5.46 -7.07 -6.04
C VAL A 40 5.52 -7.65 -7.46
N LYS A 41 6.37 -8.66 -7.70
CA LYS A 41 6.44 -9.35 -9.00
C LYS A 41 5.07 -9.86 -9.46
N ASN A 42 4.91 -10.03 -10.77
CA ASN A 42 3.69 -10.55 -11.42
C ASN A 42 2.43 -9.68 -11.19
N LEU A 43 2.62 -8.37 -11.04
CA LEU A 43 1.55 -7.38 -10.88
C LEU A 43 0.67 -7.57 -9.63
N LYS A 44 1.11 -8.41 -8.68
CA LYS A 44 0.40 -8.62 -7.42
C LYS A 44 0.65 -7.46 -6.49
N TRP A 45 -0.36 -7.13 -5.69
CA TRP A 45 -0.37 -6.07 -4.72
C TRP A 45 -0.31 -6.64 -3.32
N VAL A 46 0.43 -5.95 -2.46
CA VAL A 46 0.28 -5.97 -1.01
C VAL A 46 -0.46 -4.69 -0.64
N SER A 47 -1.50 -4.80 0.19
CA SER A 47 -2.21 -3.62 0.70
C SER A 47 -2.60 -3.84 2.15
N VAL A 48 -2.19 -2.90 2.99
CA VAL A 48 -2.68 -2.69 4.35
C VAL A 48 -3.67 -1.54 4.28
N CYS A 49 -4.90 -1.81 4.70
CA CYS A 49 -6.02 -0.90 4.60
C CYS A 49 -6.68 -0.78 5.97
N LYS A 50 -7.27 0.37 6.27
CA LYS A 50 -8.16 0.52 7.42
C LYS A 50 -9.52 1.03 6.97
N GLU A 51 -10.59 0.58 7.61
CA GLU A 51 -11.91 1.16 7.36
C GLU A 51 -11.92 2.64 7.76
N ILE A 52 -12.66 3.49 7.05
CA ILE A 52 -12.63 4.96 7.24
C ILE A 52 -12.99 5.36 8.68
N LYS A 53 -13.94 4.68 9.33
CA LYS A 53 -14.28 4.94 10.75
C LYS A 53 -13.35 4.22 11.72
N GLY A 54 -12.33 3.52 11.22
CA GLY A 54 -11.34 2.80 12.01
C GLY A 54 -11.87 1.54 12.68
N ASN A 55 -12.94 0.93 12.15
CA ASN A 55 -13.51 -0.29 12.72
C ASN A 55 -12.60 -1.50 12.54
N TYR A 56 -11.81 -1.58 11.48
CA TYR A 56 -10.88 -2.69 11.28
C TYR A 56 -9.65 -2.23 10.49
N ILE A 57 -8.59 -3.03 10.59
CA ILE A 57 -7.42 -3.03 9.72
C ILE A 57 -7.35 -4.37 9.00
N VAL A 58 -6.86 -4.37 7.77
CA VAL A 58 -6.80 -5.57 6.94
C VAL A 58 -5.57 -5.55 6.03
N TYR A 59 -4.89 -6.69 5.96
CA TYR A 59 -3.90 -7.02 4.97
C TYR A 59 -4.53 -7.78 3.81
N ARG A 60 -4.17 -7.44 2.57
CA ARG A 60 -4.53 -8.18 1.37
C ARG A 60 -3.34 -8.41 0.46
N PHE A 61 -3.35 -9.57 -0.18
CA PHE A 61 -2.42 -9.95 -1.24
C PHE A 61 -3.16 -10.51 -2.45
N GLY A 62 -2.72 -10.18 -3.65
CA GLY A 62 -3.26 -10.73 -4.90
C GLY A 62 -3.34 -9.70 -6.02
N THR A 63 -4.24 -9.89 -6.96
CA THR A 63 -4.51 -8.94 -8.04
C THR A 63 -5.85 -8.23 -7.80
N LYS A 64 -6.13 -7.17 -8.55
CA LYS A 64 -7.42 -6.47 -8.48
C LYS A 64 -8.61 -7.39 -8.79
N SER A 65 -8.43 -8.35 -9.71
CA SER A 65 -9.47 -9.31 -10.08
C SER A 65 -9.59 -10.49 -9.10
N LYS A 66 -8.55 -10.75 -8.31
CA LYS A 66 -8.51 -11.88 -7.38
C LYS A 66 -7.66 -11.56 -6.15
N ILE A 67 -8.34 -11.34 -5.03
CA ILE A 67 -7.68 -11.38 -3.72
C ILE A 67 -7.31 -12.85 -3.45
N GLU A 68 -6.01 -13.10 -3.31
CA GLU A 68 -5.46 -14.42 -3.01
C GLU A 68 -5.38 -14.67 -1.51
N MET A 69 -5.24 -13.60 -0.73
CA MET A 69 -5.21 -13.66 0.72
C MET A 69 -5.80 -12.37 1.31
N GLN A 70 -6.63 -12.53 2.32
CA GLN A 70 -7.08 -11.46 3.20
C GLN A 70 -6.82 -11.90 4.63
N TYR A 71 -6.28 -11.00 5.44
CA TYR A 71 -6.13 -11.22 6.87
C TYR A 71 -6.44 -9.93 7.63
N PRO A 72 -7.20 -9.98 8.73
CA PRO A 72 -7.94 -11.15 9.21
C PRO A 72 -9.11 -11.53 8.28
N ALA A 73 -9.67 -12.72 8.49
CA ALA A 73 -10.85 -13.17 7.75
C ALA A 73 -12.09 -12.35 8.14
N ASN A 74 -12.27 -12.10 9.44
CA ASN A 74 -13.35 -11.28 9.99
C ASN A 74 -12.90 -9.82 10.06
N LEU A 75 -13.73 -8.92 9.55
CA LEU A 75 -13.43 -7.47 9.48
C LEU A 75 -14.24 -6.72 10.55
N ASP A 76 -13.70 -6.68 11.76
CA ASP A 76 -14.30 -6.00 12.91
C ASP A 76 -13.21 -5.37 13.82
N SER A 77 -13.63 -4.78 14.95
CA SER A 77 -12.75 -4.09 15.90
C SER A 77 -11.64 -4.97 16.49
N THR A 78 -11.81 -6.29 16.50
CA THR A 78 -10.77 -7.22 16.98
C THR A 78 -9.60 -7.33 16.01
N SER A 79 -9.76 -6.91 14.76
CA SER A 79 -8.73 -7.00 13.72
C SER A 79 -7.42 -6.33 14.12
N TRP A 80 -7.50 -5.19 14.82
CA TRP A 80 -6.33 -4.43 15.24
C TRP A 80 -5.40 -5.22 16.17
N GLN A 81 -5.97 -6.09 17.00
CA GLN A 81 -5.23 -6.91 17.96
C GLN A 81 -4.62 -8.16 17.32
N GLN A 82 -4.93 -8.43 16.04
CA GLN A 82 -4.33 -9.52 15.27
C GLN A 82 -3.03 -9.13 14.57
N PHE A 83 -2.66 -7.84 14.66
CA PHE A 83 -1.39 -7.33 14.17
C PHE A 83 -0.54 -6.82 15.32
N THR A 84 0.77 -6.98 15.19
CA THR A 84 1.75 -6.24 15.98
C THR A 84 2.53 -5.29 15.09
N PHE A 85 2.74 -4.07 15.57
CA PHE A 85 3.46 -3.03 14.87
C PHE A 85 4.70 -2.58 15.64
N GLN A 86 5.81 -2.45 14.93
CA GLN A 86 7.03 -1.83 15.41
C GLN A 86 7.42 -0.74 14.41
N GLY A 87 7.72 0.46 14.87
CA GLY A 87 8.09 1.53 13.97
C GLY A 87 8.76 2.69 14.68
N TYR A 88 9.58 3.41 13.93
CA TYR A 88 10.34 4.56 14.39
C TYR A 88 10.36 5.62 13.31
N MET A 89 10.44 6.88 13.72
CA MET A 89 10.62 8.01 12.83
C MET A 89 11.51 9.07 13.47
N ARG A 90 12.56 9.44 12.74
CA ARG A 90 13.45 10.56 13.06
C ARG A 90 13.57 11.47 11.85
N GLY A 91 13.13 12.71 12.00
CA GLY A 91 13.26 13.75 10.97
C GLY A 91 14.65 14.41 10.97
N GLY A 92 14.79 15.53 10.28
CA GLY A 92 15.99 16.39 10.36
C GLY A 92 17.07 16.14 9.29
N GLY A 93 16.75 15.45 8.19
CA GLY A 93 17.65 15.26 7.05
C GLY A 93 18.90 14.42 7.34
N LYS A 94 19.86 14.42 6.42
CA LYS A 94 21.11 13.66 6.53
C LYS A 94 21.91 14.01 7.79
N GLN A 95 21.90 15.28 8.18
CA GLN A 95 22.59 15.78 9.36
C GLN A 95 22.07 15.21 10.68
N ASN A 96 20.84 14.70 10.69
CA ASN A 96 20.24 14.05 11.86
C ASN A 96 20.04 12.54 11.65
N ALA A 97 20.74 11.96 10.66
CA ALA A 97 20.55 10.59 10.21
C ALA A 97 19.06 10.24 10.12
N ALA A 98 18.28 11.12 9.46
CA ALA A 98 16.84 10.98 9.39
C ALA A 98 16.48 9.60 8.81
N MET A 99 15.52 8.94 9.43
CA MET A 99 15.10 7.60 9.08
C MET A 99 13.64 7.38 9.47
N ARG A 100 13.00 6.45 8.79
CA ARG A 100 11.70 5.94 9.19
C ARG A 100 11.65 4.45 8.89
N PHE A 101 11.04 3.69 9.78
CA PHE A 101 10.68 2.32 9.46
C PHE A 101 9.35 1.95 10.10
N GLY A 102 8.70 0.98 9.48
CA GLY A 102 7.56 0.27 10.04
C GLY A 102 7.65 -1.20 9.68
N TYR A 103 7.32 -2.04 10.66
CA TYR A 103 7.14 -3.48 10.54
C TYR A 103 5.74 -3.81 11.04
N LEU A 104 4.93 -4.42 10.18
CA LEU A 104 3.60 -4.92 10.54
C LEU A 104 3.61 -6.45 10.47
N ASN A 105 3.41 -7.08 11.62
CA ASN A 105 3.52 -8.51 11.83
C ASN A 105 2.17 -9.13 12.13
N PHE A 106 1.91 -10.31 11.58
CA PHE A 106 0.73 -11.11 11.93
C PHE A 106 0.96 -12.59 11.61
N TYR A 107 0.08 -13.44 12.13
CA TYR A 107 0.11 -14.88 11.90
C TYR A 107 -1.14 -15.35 11.19
N ASN A 108 -0.98 -16.10 10.11
CA ASN A 108 -2.08 -16.81 9.47
C ASN A 108 -1.73 -18.29 9.37
N ASN A 109 -2.46 -19.16 10.08
CA ASN A 109 -2.19 -20.61 10.17
C ASN A 109 -0.72 -20.92 10.56
N ASP A 110 -0.24 -20.36 11.67
CA ASP A 110 1.14 -20.50 12.19
C ASP A 110 2.26 -19.98 11.27
N ILE A 111 1.93 -19.31 10.18
CA ILE A 111 2.90 -18.67 9.28
C ILE A 111 2.97 -17.19 9.65
N ARG A 112 4.17 -16.69 9.96
CA ARG A 112 4.40 -15.27 10.27
C ARG A 112 4.58 -14.49 8.97
N TYR A 113 3.80 -13.44 8.82
CA TYR A 113 3.92 -12.46 7.76
C TYR A 113 4.46 -11.16 8.35
N GLU A 114 5.38 -10.52 7.64
CA GLU A 114 5.94 -9.23 8.04
C GLU A 114 5.95 -8.31 6.82
N VAL A 115 5.22 -7.20 6.91
CA VAL A 115 5.26 -6.12 5.92
C VAL A 115 6.24 -5.07 6.41
N LEU A 116 7.16 -4.64 5.54
CA LEU A 116 8.18 -3.65 5.87
C LEU A 116 8.06 -2.40 4.97
N ASP A 117 8.31 -1.24 5.57
CA ASP A 117 8.53 0.06 4.92
C ASP A 117 9.72 0.70 5.62
N LEU A 118 10.82 0.96 4.91
CA LEU A 118 12.05 1.48 5.49
C LEU A 118 12.62 2.57 4.59
N TRP A 119 13.12 3.63 5.20
CA TRP A 119 13.96 4.62 4.56
C TRP A 119 14.97 5.17 5.55
N ASN A 120 16.19 5.42 5.08
CA ASN A 120 17.17 6.21 5.83
C ASN A 120 17.91 7.17 4.90
N SER A 121 18.32 8.31 5.45
CA SER A 121 18.93 9.41 4.69
C SER A 121 20.45 9.31 4.55
N GLU A 122 21.12 8.49 5.37
CA GLU A 122 22.58 8.37 5.35
C GLU A 122 23.07 7.81 4.02
N ASP A 123 22.46 6.71 3.58
CA ASP A 123 22.74 6.06 2.29
C ASP A 123 21.63 6.25 1.25
N ASP A 124 20.58 7.02 1.57
CA ASP A 124 19.36 7.20 0.77
C ASP A 124 18.69 5.87 0.38
N LYS A 125 18.83 4.85 1.24
CA LYS A 125 18.23 3.54 1.00
C LYS A 125 16.77 3.55 1.41
N GLU A 126 15.94 3.16 0.46
CA GLU A 126 14.51 2.95 0.63
C GLU A 126 14.14 1.51 0.28
N GLU A 127 13.28 0.90 1.08
CA GLU A 127 12.82 -0.46 0.89
C GLU A 127 11.36 -0.63 1.30
N CYS A 128 10.61 -1.41 0.54
CA CYS A 128 9.34 -1.97 1.00
C CYS A 128 9.25 -3.41 0.54
N GLY A 129 8.47 -4.22 1.25
CA GLY A 129 8.34 -5.63 0.93
C GLY A 129 7.48 -6.38 1.93
N VAL A 130 7.33 -7.67 1.68
CA VAL A 130 6.72 -8.61 2.63
C VAL A 130 7.56 -9.87 2.71
N SER A 131 7.76 -10.36 3.93
CA SER A 131 8.38 -11.67 4.18
C SER A 131 7.32 -12.66 4.69
N VAL A 132 7.41 -13.90 4.22
CA VAL A 132 6.59 -15.02 4.66
C VAL A 132 7.51 -16.04 5.32
N ASN A 133 7.43 -16.14 6.63
CA ASN A 133 8.29 -16.97 7.46
C ASN A 133 7.59 -18.29 7.74
N LEU A 134 7.99 -19.31 6.98
CA LEU A 134 7.61 -20.70 7.19
C LEU A 134 8.59 -21.33 8.20
N LYS A 135 8.19 -22.45 8.82
CA LYS A 135 9.02 -23.15 9.82
C LYS A 135 10.45 -23.46 9.34
N THR A 136 10.64 -23.65 8.03
CA THR A 136 11.93 -24.08 7.45
C THR A 136 12.56 -23.06 6.51
N LYS A 137 11.85 -21.99 6.14
CA LYS A 137 12.33 -21.03 5.15
C LYS A 137 11.60 -19.70 5.24
N THR A 138 12.29 -18.63 4.87
CA THR A 138 11.70 -17.31 4.66
C THR A 138 11.62 -17.02 3.16
N ILE A 139 10.45 -16.60 2.70
CA ILE A 139 10.24 -16.13 1.33
C ILE A 139 10.05 -14.61 1.37
N GLY A 140 11.00 -13.87 0.81
CA GLY A 140 10.91 -12.42 0.66
C GLY A 140 10.34 -12.00 -0.69
N MET A 141 9.41 -11.06 -0.69
CA MET A 141 8.89 -10.41 -1.89
C MET A 141 9.18 -8.91 -1.81
N LYS A 142 10.18 -8.47 -2.58
CA LYS A 142 10.54 -7.05 -2.68
C LYS A 142 9.44 -6.26 -3.39
N GLY A 143 9.07 -5.13 -2.80
CA GLY A 143 8.12 -4.19 -3.37
C GLY A 143 8.75 -3.26 -4.41
N ASN A 144 7.96 -2.86 -5.40
CA ASN A 144 8.28 -1.83 -6.35
C ASN A 144 8.04 -0.45 -5.72
N LEU A 145 9.11 0.26 -5.35
CA LEU A 145 9.03 1.57 -4.70
C LEU A 145 8.20 2.61 -5.48
N LYS A 146 8.20 2.57 -6.82
CA LYS A 146 7.42 3.50 -7.66
C LYS A 146 5.91 3.31 -7.51
N SER A 147 5.50 2.11 -7.09
CA SER A 147 4.10 1.75 -6.87
C SER A 147 3.63 2.03 -5.44
N ARG A 148 4.54 2.39 -4.53
CA ARG A 148 4.26 2.58 -3.12
C ARG A 148 3.22 3.69 -2.91
N ARG A 149 2.28 3.46 -1.99
CA ARG A 149 1.25 4.41 -1.54
C ARG A 149 1.16 4.34 -0.02
N GLY A 150 0.96 5.49 0.61
CA GLY A 150 0.99 5.59 2.08
C GLY A 150 2.38 5.32 2.67
N SER A 151 2.44 5.19 3.99
CA SER A 151 3.62 4.77 4.72
C SER A 151 3.20 3.97 5.94
N LEU A 152 3.90 2.86 6.19
CA LEU A 152 3.55 1.99 7.31
C LEU A 152 3.83 2.65 8.66
N VAL A 153 4.74 3.63 8.70
CA VAL A 153 5.11 4.38 9.91
C VAL A 153 3.95 5.20 10.47
N GLU A 154 2.92 5.51 9.66
CA GLU A 154 1.70 6.19 10.13
C GLU A 154 0.97 5.42 11.23
N LEU A 155 1.17 4.09 11.30
CA LEU A 155 0.65 3.26 12.39
C LEU A 155 1.26 3.61 13.75
N ILE A 156 2.31 4.45 13.84
CA ILE A 156 2.78 5.03 15.11
C ILE A 156 1.66 5.80 15.82
N TYR A 157 0.77 6.45 15.08
CA TYR A 157 -0.33 7.25 15.63
C TYR A 157 -1.63 6.47 15.87
N GLU A 158 -1.65 5.16 15.58
CA GLU A 158 -2.81 4.33 15.86
C GLU A 158 -2.70 3.72 17.26
N ASP A 159 -3.69 4.02 18.11
CA ASP A 159 -3.74 3.54 19.50
C ASP A 159 -4.32 2.12 19.60
N LYS A 160 -5.12 1.70 18.62
CA LYS A 160 -5.78 0.38 18.64
C LYS A 160 -4.84 -0.77 18.28
N ILE A 161 -3.69 -0.49 17.67
CA ILE A 161 -2.75 -1.53 17.23
C ILE A 161 -1.78 -1.90 18.34
N LYS A 162 -1.48 -3.19 18.48
CA LYS A 162 -0.48 -3.65 19.45
C LYS A 162 0.91 -3.15 19.04
N LYS A 163 1.59 -2.41 19.93
CA LYS A 163 2.97 -1.94 19.71
C LYS A 163 3.98 -2.94 20.26
N GLU A 164 5.06 -3.16 19.52
CA GLU A 164 6.28 -3.80 20.02
C GLU A 164 7.33 -2.73 20.33
N PRO A 165 8.09 -2.85 21.43
CA PRO A 165 9.18 -1.94 21.72
C PRO A 165 10.25 -2.00 20.64
N GLU A 166 10.97 -0.89 20.46
CA GLU A 166 12.22 -0.87 19.71
C GLU A 166 13.24 -1.73 20.47
N ASN A 167 13.86 -2.70 19.79
CA ASN A 167 14.93 -3.52 20.36
C ASN A 167 16.29 -2.88 20.14
#